data_AF-V2XM01-F1
#
_entry.id   AF-V2XM01-F1
#
_cell.length_a   1.000
_cell.length_b   1.000
_cell.length_c   1.000
_cell.angle_alpha   90.00
_cell.angle_beta   90.00
_cell.angle_gamma   90.00
#
_symmetry.space_group_name_H-M   'P 1'
#
loop_
_entity.id
_entity.type
_entity.pdbx_description
1 polymer ?
#
loop_
_entity_poly.entity_id
_entity_poly.type
_entity_poly.pdbx_seq_one_letter_code
_entity_poly.pdbx_strand_id
1 'polypeptide(L)'
;MLYRSSLISFDFKHNTDERIRQEIGMEFIPSEGQVQVVRQMISAILLPELVDVIIDSARYWARLHVKRQGKGTANARLHRGMSATICYLVTPRIPPQARLRAVLFLIKSNDQGWFPPPPPDAPVLDSSGFKSAWSWFEAMIIRQSDEYPNTPHWLKDATTRPVPVSGVSRDGAELTEQEKAAEDAVQVGPSPKRWYLTSNIQAQIFDSEHSVFWLHDSEAKGNVDKNSPWGRRGLGKEFVHLLKPGDRIALLARARYTGWENCVKCAAVEVFYSV
;
A
#
# COMPACT_ATOMS: atom_id res chain seq x y z
N MET A 1 -10.40 31.08 26.47
CA MET A 1 -11.37 30.13 25.90
C MET A 1 -10.58 29.06 25.15
N LEU A 2 -10.22 27.97 25.85
CA LEU A 2 -9.35 26.92 25.33
C LEU A 2 -10.18 25.99 24.45
N TYR A 3 -9.92 25.99 23.14
CA TYR A 3 -10.47 24.99 22.22
C TYR A 3 -9.76 23.66 22.50
N ARG A 4 -10.41 22.78 23.27
CA ARG A 4 -10.13 21.34 23.23
C ARG A 4 -10.53 20.85 21.85
N SER A 5 -9.55 20.60 20.98
CA SER A 5 -9.75 19.81 19.78
C SER A 5 -10.01 18.37 20.22
N SER A 6 -11.29 18.01 20.36
CA SER A 6 -11.70 16.62 20.46
C SER A 6 -11.47 15.96 19.11
N LEU A 7 -10.32 15.30 18.98
CA LEU A 7 -10.05 14.29 17.97
C LEU A 7 -11.08 13.15 18.12
N ILE A 8 -12.24 13.29 17.48
CA ILE A 8 -13.10 12.15 17.21
C ILE A 8 -12.49 11.46 15.99
N SER A 9 -11.45 10.67 16.27
CA SER A 9 -10.82 9.81 15.29
C SER A 9 -11.72 8.61 15.04
N PHE A 10 -12.36 8.56 13.87
CA PHE A 10 -12.85 7.29 13.34
C PHE A 10 -11.62 6.50 12.86
N ASP A 11 -10.98 5.81 13.78
CA ASP A 11 -9.87 4.91 13.51
C ASP A 11 -10.38 3.56 12.99
N PHE A 12 -9.51 2.81 12.29
CA PHE A 12 -9.53 1.35 12.42
C PHE A 12 -9.82 1.05 13.88
N LYS A 13 -10.76 0.16 14.23
CA LYS A 13 -11.13 -0.04 15.65
C LYS A 13 -9.87 0.10 16.49
N HIS A 14 -9.79 1.08 17.39
CA HIS A 14 -8.52 1.50 18.03
C HIS A 14 -7.66 0.29 18.49
N ASN A 15 -8.38 -0.74 18.94
CA ASN A 15 -7.88 -2.08 19.27
C ASN A 15 -7.16 -2.84 18.12
N THR A 16 -7.62 -2.81 16.86
CA THR A 16 -6.99 -3.48 15.72
C THR A 16 -5.61 -2.90 15.39
N ASP A 17 -5.46 -1.56 15.31
CA ASP A 17 -4.17 -0.93 14.99
C ASP A 17 -3.16 -1.15 16.13
N GLU A 18 -3.58 -0.93 17.39
CA GLU A 18 -2.74 -1.21 18.56
C GLU A 18 -2.33 -2.68 18.65
N ARG A 19 -3.27 -3.60 18.42
CA ARG A 19 -2.98 -5.03 18.43
C ARG A 19 -1.98 -5.41 17.33
N ILE A 20 -2.16 -4.91 16.10
CA ILE A 20 -1.21 -5.18 15.01
C ILE A 20 0.17 -4.66 15.39
N ARG A 21 0.24 -3.46 15.97
CA ARG A 21 1.50 -2.84 16.40
C ARG A 21 2.17 -3.60 17.55
N GLN A 22 1.40 -4.10 18.50
CA GLN A 22 1.90 -5.00 19.54
C GLN A 22 2.41 -6.31 18.94
N GLU A 23 1.65 -6.94 18.03
CA GLU A 23 2.04 -8.18 17.35
C GLU A 23 3.34 -8.03 16.55
N ILE A 24 3.58 -6.86 15.95
CA ILE A 24 4.83 -6.54 15.23
C ILE A 24 5.87 -5.82 16.10
N GLY A 25 5.69 -5.73 17.42
CA GLY A 25 6.68 -5.15 18.33
C GLY A 25 7.02 -3.67 18.09
N MET A 26 6.05 -2.87 17.64
CA MET A 26 6.17 -1.42 17.43
C MET A 26 5.19 -0.66 18.33
N GLU A 27 5.30 -0.89 19.64
CA GLU A 27 4.42 -0.31 20.67
C GLU A 27 4.58 1.21 20.79
N PHE A 28 5.79 1.72 20.58
CA PHE A 28 6.08 3.15 20.55
C PHE A 28 6.60 3.56 19.17
N ILE A 29 6.03 4.63 18.62
CA ILE A 29 6.42 5.17 17.31
C ILE A 29 7.06 6.56 17.52
N PRO A 30 8.40 6.65 17.50
CA PRO A 30 9.09 7.92 17.68
C PRO A 30 8.89 8.85 16.47
N SER A 31 8.97 10.15 16.73
CA SER A 31 9.23 11.13 15.68
C SER A 31 10.71 11.07 15.24
N GLU A 32 11.01 11.59 14.05
CA GLU A 32 12.39 11.67 13.56
C GLU A 32 13.34 12.39 14.54
N GLY A 33 12.88 13.50 15.13
CA GLY A 33 13.65 14.22 16.14
C GLY A 33 13.88 13.40 17.42
N GLN A 34 12.90 12.59 17.84
CA GLN A 34 13.08 11.68 18.99
C GLN A 34 14.12 10.60 18.68
N VAL A 35 14.09 10.00 17.48
CA VAL A 35 15.11 9.03 17.06
C VAL A 35 16.50 9.67 17.09
N GLN A 36 16.65 10.88 16.53
CA GLN A 36 17.93 11.60 16.52
C GLN A 36 18.44 11.91 17.93
N VAL A 37 17.57 12.39 18.83
CA VAL A 37 17.94 12.67 20.22
C VAL A 37 18.39 11.41 20.94
N VAL A 38 17.64 10.31 20.85
CA VAL A 38 18.00 9.03 21.48
C VAL A 38 19.31 8.50 20.89
N ARG A 39 19.48 8.57 19.56
CA ARG A 39 20.73 8.18 18.90
C ARG A 39 21.92 8.98 19.43
N GLN A 40 21.80 10.30 19.56
CA GLN A 40 22.84 11.16 20.11
C GLN A 40 23.17 10.82 21.57
N MET A 41 22.15 10.59 22.40
CA MET A 41 22.33 10.21 23.81
C MET A 41 23.11 8.89 23.95
N ILE A 42 22.76 7.87 23.16
CA ILE A 42 23.43 6.56 23.23
C ILE A 42 24.84 6.64 22.61
N SER A 43 25.03 7.45 21.56
CA SER A 43 26.34 7.68 20.92
C SER A 43 27.37 8.34 21.85
N ALA A 44 26.94 8.98 22.94
CA ALA A 44 27.84 9.52 23.96
C ALA A 44 28.52 8.42 24.81
N ILE A 45 27.99 7.18 24.76
CA ILE A 45 28.41 6.07 25.62
C ILE A 45 28.92 4.88 24.78
N LEU A 46 28.35 4.68 23.59
CA LEU A 46 28.62 3.51 22.74
C LEU A 46 29.21 3.92 21.38
N LEU A 47 29.90 2.97 20.76
CA LEU A 47 30.37 3.11 19.39
C LEU A 47 29.18 3.24 18.41
N PRO A 48 29.30 4.04 17.34
CA PRO A 48 28.20 4.30 16.41
C PRO A 48 27.53 3.03 15.84
N GLU A 49 28.31 1.99 15.58
CA GLU A 49 27.81 0.72 15.03
C GLU A 49 26.88 0.01 16.02
N LEU A 50 27.19 0.06 17.33
CA LEU A 50 26.34 -0.51 18.38
C LEU A 50 25.06 0.31 18.58
N VAL A 51 25.15 1.64 18.42
CA VAL A 51 23.97 2.51 18.48
C VAL A 51 22.98 2.13 17.38
N ASP A 52 23.46 1.96 16.15
CA ASP A 52 22.64 1.54 15.02
C ASP A 52 21.98 0.17 15.28
N VAL A 53 22.74 -0.82 15.76
CA VAL A 53 22.23 -2.15 16.09
C VAL A 53 21.15 -2.07 17.19
N ILE A 54 21.34 -1.24 18.22
CA ILE A 54 20.37 -1.10 19.32
C ILE A 54 19.08 -0.44 18.83
N ILE A 55 19.17 0.68 18.11
CA ILE A 55 18.01 1.39 17.57
C ILE A 55 17.22 0.48 16.64
N ASP A 56 17.91 -0.29 15.79
CA ASP A 56 17.27 -1.19 14.84
C ASP A 56 16.64 -2.42 15.52
N SER A 57 17.33 -3.02 16.49
CA SER A 57 16.81 -4.15 17.27
C SER A 57 15.60 -3.76 18.11
N ALA A 58 15.57 -2.53 18.62
CA ALA A 58 14.44 -1.97 19.35
C ALA A 58 13.28 -1.55 18.44
N ARG A 59 13.44 -1.62 17.10
CA ARG A 59 12.50 -1.07 16.11
C ARG A 59 12.12 0.38 16.40
N TYR A 60 13.07 1.15 16.94
CA TYR A 60 12.87 2.55 17.32
C TYR A 60 13.00 3.45 16.08
N TRP A 61 12.05 3.27 15.15
CA TRP A 61 12.07 3.85 13.82
C TRP A 61 11.08 5.00 13.70
N ALA A 62 11.50 6.04 12.98
CA ALA A 62 10.61 7.13 12.62
C ALA A 62 9.53 6.62 11.64
N ARG A 63 8.38 7.31 11.63
CA ARG A 63 7.25 6.92 10.80
C ARG A 63 6.80 8.06 9.88
N LEU A 64 6.61 7.70 8.61
CA LEU A 64 5.81 8.45 7.65
C LEU A 64 4.44 7.79 7.58
N HIS A 65 3.38 8.53 7.91
CA HIS A 65 2.02 8.01 7.94
C HIS A 65 1.11 8.86 7.05
N VAL A 66 0.26 8.20 6.28
CA VAL A 66 -0.87 8.82 5.57
C VAL A 66 -2.11 7.97 5.74
N LYS A 67 -3.25 8.63 5.92
CA LYS A 67 -4.56 8.00 6.04
C LYS A 67 -5.54 8.74 5.15
N ARG A 68 -6.43 7.98 4.51
CA ARG A 68 -7.59 8.51 3.80
C ARG A 68 -8.84 7.87 4.36
N GLN A 69 -9.84 8.71 4.61
CA GLN A 69 -11.22 8.31 4.86
C GLN A 69 -12.09 8.71 3.67
N GLY A 70 -13.17 7.97 3.47
CA GLY A 70 -14.14 8.25 2.42
C GLY A 70 -14.22 7.12 1.39
N LYS A 71 -15.41 6.95 0.82
CA LYS A 71 -15.69 5.85 -0.11
C LYS A 71 -14.90 6.02 -1.41
N GLY A 72 -14.16 4.99 -1.81
CA GLY A 72 -13.61 4.82 -3.14
C GLY A 72 -14.03 3.47 -3.70
N THR A 73 -14.54 3.44 -4.93
CA THR A 73 -15.07 2.19 -5.52
C THR A 73 -14.44 1.92 -6.87
N ALA A 74 -13.76 0.77 -7.00
CA ALA A 74 -13.38 0.22 -8.29
C ALA A 74 -14.54 -0.66 -8.78
N ASN A 75 -15.30 -0.19 -9.78
CA ASN A 75 -16.48 -0.89 -10.29
C ASN A 75 -16.21 -1.46 -11.67
N ALA A 76 -16.00 -2.78 -11.77
CA ALA A 76 -15.65 -3.43 -13.04
C ALA A 76 -16.76 -3.33 -14.11
N ARG A 77 -18.02 -3.07 -13.73
CA ARG A 77 -19.13 -2.88 -14.68
C ARG A 77 -18.94 -1.67 -15.58
N LEU A 78 -18.29 -0.62 -15.08
CA LEU A 78 -18.18 0.67 -15.78
C LEU A 78 -17.01 0.72 -16.78
N HIS A 79 -16.20 -0.33 -16.90
CA HIS A 79 -14.96 -0.31 -17.69
C HIS A 79 -14.95 -1.33 -18.83
N ARG A 80 -14.42 -0.91 -19.99
CA ARG A 80 -14.10 -1.81 -21.11
C ARG A 80 -13.13 -2.89 -20.63
N GLY A 81 -13.42 -4.16 -20.91
CA GLY A 81 -12.63 -5.31 -20.44
C GLY A 81 -13.01 -5.83 -19.05
N MET A 82 -14.07 -5.28 -18.43
CA MET A 82 -14.61 -5.77 -17.15
C MET A 82 -13.54 -5.78 -16.04
N SER A 83 -12.66 -4.78 -16.00
CA SER A 83 -11.66 -4.61 -14.95
C SER A 83 -11.56 -3.15 -14.57
N ALA A 84 -11.62 -2.87 -13.28
CA ALA A 84 -11.49 -1.53 -12.73
C ALA A 84 -10.27 -1.44 -11.83
N THR A 85 -9.62 -0.28 -11.82
CA THR A 85 -8.52 0.02 -10.90
C THR A 85 -8.61 1.47 -10.49
N ILE A 86 -8.62 1.71 -9.18
CA ILE A 86 -8.50 3.05 -8.61
C ILE A 86 -7.20 3.13 -7.81
N CYS A 87 -6.48 4.25 -7.89
CA CYS A 87 -5.51 4.64 -6.88
C CYS A 87 -6.30 5.28 -5.75
N TYR A 88 -6.36 4.59 -4.61
CA TYR A 88 -7.12 5.07 -3.46
C TYR A 88 -6.30 6.07 -2.64
N LEU A 89 -5.01 5.82 -2.44
CA LEU A 89 -4.15 6.63 -1.58
C LEU A 89 -2.71 6.62 -2.08
N VAL A 90 -2.02 7.75 -1.92
CA VAL A 90 -0.59 7.90 -2.25
C VAL A 90 0.11 8.53 -1.05
N THR A 91 1.27 8.00 -0.67
CA THR A 91 2.08 8.57 0.40
C THR A 91 2.72 9.91 -0.01
N PRO A 92 3.09 10.76 0.97
CA PRO A 92 4.11 11.78 0.75
C PRO A 92 5.42 11.13 0.25
N ARG A 93 6.35 11.98 -0.22
CA ARG A 93 7.69 11.50 -0.57
C ARG A 93 8.40 10.99 0.68
N ILE A 94 9.07 9.86 0.56
CA ILE A 94 9.92 9.34 1.64
C ILE A 94 11.06 10.33 1.91
N PRO A 95 11.39 10.64 3.18
CA PRO A 95 12.41 11.64 3.50
C PRO A 95 13.80 11.31 2.91
N PRO A 96 14.61 12.32 2.53
CA PRO A 96 15.91 12.12 1.88
C PRO A 96 16.93 11.25 2.65
N GLN A 97 16.90 11.29 3.98
CA GLN A 97 17.84 10.55 4.84
C GLN A 97 17.27 9.21 5.34
N ALA A 98 16.06 8.85 4.91
CA ALA A 98 15.38 7.66 5.41
C ALA A 98 16.03 6.36 4.92
N ARG A 99 16.40 5.49 5.85
CA ARG A 99 16.74 4.09 5.59
C ARG A 99 15.52 3.21 5.89
N LEU A 100 14.88 2.73 4.85
CA LEU A 100 13.59 2.04 4.89
C LEU A 100 13.70 0.72 5.64
N ARG A 101 12.80 0.49 6.59
CA ARG A 101 12.76 -0.73 7.42
C ARG A 101 11.49 -1.53 7.24
N ALA A 102 10.34 -0.86 7.12
CA ALA A 102 9.09 -1.56 6.93
C ALA A 102 8.01 -0.71 6.26
N VAL A 103 7.00 -1.39 5.74
CA VAL A 103 5.77 -0.78 5.27
C VAL A 103 4.57 -1.54 5.83
N LEU A 104 3.61 -0.81 6.38
CA LEU A 104 2.33 -1.32 6.86
C LEU A 104 1.19 -0.74 6.03
N PHE A 105 0.35 -1.62 5.51
CA PHE A 105 -0.92 -1.25 4.87
C PHE A 105 -2.06 -1.66 5.79
N LEU A 106 -2.94 -0.70 6.08
CA LEU A 106 -4.19 -0.92 6.79
C LEU A 106 -5.32 -0.56 5.84
N ILE A 107 -6.26 -1.47 5.59
CA ILE A 107 -7.32 -1.27 4.60
C ILE A 107 -8.64 -1.72 5.21
N LYS A 108 -9.67 -0.88 5.11
CA LYS A 108 -11.04 -1.26 5.44
C LYS A 108 -11.90 -1.22 4.20
N SER A 109 -12.42 -2.38 3.80
CA SER A 109 -13.13 -2.54 2.54
C SER A 109 -14.10 -3.71 2.56
N ASN A 110 -14.98 -3.73 1.57
CA ASN A 110 -15.85 -4.86 1.29
C ASN A 110 -15.96 -5.08 -0.22
N ASP A 111 -16.35 -6.28 -0.62
CA ASP A 111 -16.79 -6.54 -1.99
C ASP A 111 -18.26 -6.12 -2.17
N GLN A 112 -18.81 -6.33 -3.36
CA GLN A 112 -20.22 -6.08 -3.66
C GLN A 112 -21.24 -6.97 -2.91
N GLY A 113 -20.78 -7.97 -2.14
CA GLY A 113 -21.60 -9.05 -1.58
C GLY A 113 -21.71 -10.26 -2.51
N TRP A 114 -22.88 -10.93 -2.51
CA TRP A 114 -23.10 -12.12 -3.32
C TRP A 114 -23.32 -11.77 -4.80
N PHE A 115 -22.49 -12.34 -5.67
CA PHE A 115 -22.67 -12.30 -7.12
C PHE A 115 -22.48 -13.73 -7.67
N PRO A 116 -23.16 -14.13 -8.77
CA PRO A 116 -22.91 -15.41 -9.41
C PRO A 116 -21.40 -15.65 -9.66
N PRO A 117 -20.96 -16.91 -9.60
CA PRO A 117 -19.57 -17.26 -9.86
C PRO A 117 -19.11 -16.72 -11.21
N PRO A 118 -17.82 -16.42 -11.37
CA PRO A 118 -17.26 -15.96 -12.64
C PRO A 118 -17.50 -17.03 -13.73
N PRO A 119 -17.33 -16.70 -15.02
CA PRO A 119 -17.58 -17.64 -16.10
C PRO A 119 -16.72 -18.92 -15.95
N PRO A 120 -17.11 -20.05 -16.56
CA PRO A 120 -16.52 -21.38 -16.30
C PRO A 120 -15.01 -21.49 -16.59
N ASP A 121 -14.49 -20.61 -17.44
CA ASP A 121 -13.08 -20.50 -17.82
C ASP A 121 -12.26 -19.62 -16.86
N ALA A 122 -12.90 -18.97 -15.88
CA ALA A 122 -12.20 -18.19 -14.88
C ALA A 122 -11.37 -19.10 -13.97
N PRO A 123 -10.09 -18.78 -13.71
CA PRO A 123 -9.24 -19.63 -12.89
C PRO A 123 -9.83 -19.80 -11.47
N VAL A 124 -10.14 -21.04 -11.12
CA VAL A 124 -10.53 -21.46 -9.76
C VAL A 124 -9.26 -21.68 -8.98
N LEU A 125 -8.95 -20.79 -8.04
CA LEU A 125 -7.74 -20.87 -7.22
C LEU A 125 -7.98 -21.73 -5.98
N ASP A 126 -7.01 -22.59 -5.67
CA ASP A 126 -7.06 -23.64 -4.66
C ASP A 126 -6.91 -23.13 -3.21
N SER A 127 -6.77 -24.09 -2.29
CA SER A 127 -6.62 -23.94 -0.84
C SER A 127 -5.45 -23.06 -0.38
N SER A 128 -4.59 -22.57 -1.28
CA SER A 128 -3.46 -21.67 -0.99
C SER A 128 -3.71 -20.18 -1.30
N GLY A 129 -4.91 -19.81 -1.75
CA GLY A 129 -5.43 -18.46 -1.50
C GLY A 129 -5.86 -17.66 -2.71
N PHE A 130 -7.07 -17.93 -3.17
CA PHE A 130 -8.13 -16.92 -3.24
C PHE A 130 -9.41 -17.57 -2.76
N LYS A 131 -10.01 -17.08 -1.67
CA LYS A 131 -11.43 -17.38 -1.41
C LYS A 131 -12.25 -16.50 -2.35
N SER A 132 -12.30 -16.89 -3.63
CA SER A 132 -13.34 -16.54 -4.61
C SER A 132 -13.68 -15.05 -4.83
N ALA A 133 -12.87 -14.12 -4.31
CA ALA A 133 -13.07 -12.69 -4.40
C ALA A 133 -12.26 -12.09 -5.55
N TRP A 134 -12.94 -11.56 -6.57
CA TRP A 134 -12.32 -10.87 -7.71
C TRP A 134 -12.17 -9.36 -7.46
N SER A 135 -11.94 -9.02 -6.19
CA SER A 135 -11.62 -7.67 -5.74
C SER A 135 -10.44 -7.72 -4.77
N TRP A 136 -9.36 -7.02 -5.09
CA TRP A 136 -8.09 -7.11 -4.36
C TRP A 136 -7.31 -5.79 -4.35
N PHE A 137 -6.20 -5.79 -3.63
CA PHE A 137 -5.35 -4.64 -3.40
C PHE A 137 -3.93 -4.89 -3.88
N GLU A 138 -3.32 -3.85 -4.43
CA GLU A 138 -1.93 -3.86 -4.89
C GLU A 138 -1.19 -2.61 -4.39
N ALA A 139 0.12 -2.71 -4.21
CA ALA A 139 1.01 -1.59 -3.98
C ALA A 139 1.90 -1.32 -5.19
N MET A 140 2.25 -0.06 -5.40
CA MET A 140 3.11 0.39 -6.49
C MET A 140 4.09 1.46 -5.99
N ILE A 141 5.32 1.41 -6.48
CA ILE A 141 6.34 2.43 -6.24
C ILE A 141 6.27 3.46 -7.37
N ILE A 142 6.17 4.73 -7.01
CA ILE A 142 6.22 5.89 -7.91
C ILE A 142 7.52 6.62 -7.64
N ARG A 143 8.44 6.60 -8.61
CA ARG A 143 9.74 7.26 -8.51
C ARG A 143 9.85 8.41 -9.49
N GLN A 144 10.11 9.59 -8.96
CA GLN A 144 10.47 10.76 -9.77
C GLN A 144 11.96 11.04 -9.57
N SER A 145 12.75 10.89 -10.62
CA SER A 145 14.21 11.07 -10.61
C SER A 145 14.71 11.46 -12.00
N ASP A 146 16.01 11.70 -12.18
CA ASP A 146 16.57 11.97 -13.51
C ASP A 146 16.35 10.80 -14.49
N GLU A 147 16.36 9.56 -13.99
CA GLU A 147 16.03 8.34 -14.76
C GLU A 147 14.52 8.26 -15.09
N TYR A 148 13.68 8.86 -14.23
CA TYR A 148 12.23 8.79 -14.29
C TYR A 148 11.63 10.20 -14.14
N PRO A 149 11.79 11.08 -15.15
CA PRO A 149 11.49 12.50 -15.01
C PRO A 149 9.98 12.80 -15.00
N ASN A 150 9.19 11.90 -15.58
CA ASN A 150 7.76 12.06 -15.74
C ASN A 150 7.01 11.76 -14.43
N THR A 151 5.73 12.13 -14.39
CA THR A 151 4.83 11.74 -13.29
C THR A 151 3.51 11.22 -13.88
N PRO A 152 2.83 10.24 -13.26
CA PRO A 152 1.54 9.79 -13.72
C PRO A 152 0.55 10.95 -13.69
N HIS A 153 -0.23 11.13 -14.76
CA HIS A 153 -1.17 12.24 -14.90
C HIS A 153 -2.21 12.28 -13.75
N TRP A 154 -2.56 11.12 -13.21
CA TRP A 154 -3.48 10.98 -12.08
C TRP A 154 -2.85 11.24 -10.70
N LEU A 155 -1.52 11.33 -10.58
CA LEU A 155 -0.83 11.42 -9.28
C LEU A 155 -1.28 12.63 -8.47
N LYS A 156 -1.39 13.80 -9.10
CA LYS A 156 -1.81 15.05 -8.44
C LYS A 156 -3.20 14.89 -7.82
N ASP A 157 -4.15 14.33 -8.58
CA ASP A 157 -5.51 14.10 -8.10
C ASP A 157 -5.55 12.99 -7.03
N ALA A 158 -4.76 11.92 -7.19
CA ALA A 158 -4.69 10.79 -6.26
C ALA A 158 -4.24 11.18 -4.84
N THR A 159 -3.49 12.28 -4.71
CA THR A 159 -3.13 12.82 -3.39
C THR A 159 -4.34 13.37 -2.63
N THR A 160 -5.39 13.83 -3.33
CA THR A 160 -6.55 14.47 -2.71
C THR A 160 -7.80 13.62 -2.70
N ARG A 161 -7.97 12.69 -3.66
CA ARG A 161 -9.15 11.82 -3.77
C ARG A 161 -8.79 10.47 -4.41
N PRO A 162 -9.64 9.43 -4.26
CA PRO A 162 -9.52 8.23 -5.08
C PRO A 162 -9.72 8.58 -6.56
N VAL A 163 -8.86 8.02 -7.42
CA VAL A 163 -8.90 8.27 -8.87
C VAL A 163 -8.82 6.98 -9.66
N PRO A 164 -9.56 6.85 -10.77
CA PRO A 164 -9.34 5.78 -11.74
C PRO A 164 -7.90 5.85 -12.29
N VAL A 165 -7.25 4.69 -12.42
CA VAL A 165 -5.92 4.52 -13.03
C VAL A 165 -6.01 3.66 -14.30
N SER A 166 -7.16 3.03 -14.53
CA SER A 166 -7.36 2.13 -15.65
C SER A 166 -7.36 2.92 -16.96
N GLY A 167 -6.26 2.87 -17.73
CA GLY A 167 -6.18 2.89 -19.20
C GLY A 167 -6.96 3.96 -19.96
N VAL A 168 -7.54 4.92 -19.27
CA VAL A 168 -8.58 5.84 -19.73
C VAL A 168 -8.29 7.16 -19.04
N SER A 169 -8.08 8.20 -19.85
CA SER A 169 -7.85 9.58 -19.44
C SER A 169 -9.02 10.15 -18.62
N ARG A 170 -8.82 11.35 -18.04
CA ARG A 170 -9.84 12.11 -17.28
C ARG A 170 -11.19 12.24 -18.00
N ASP A 171 -11.19 12.21 -19.34
CA ASP A 171 -12.37 12.44 -20.17
C ASP A 171 -13.01 11.14 -20.69
N GLY A 172 -12.55 9.97 -20.24
CA GLY A 172 -13.11 8.69 -20.66
C GLY A 172 -12.53 8.12 -21.96
N ALA A 173 -11.54 8.78 -22.57
CA ALA A 173 -10.82 8.30 -23.76
C ALA A 173 -9.65 7.38 -23.36
N GLU A 174 -9.37 6.32 -24.13
CA GLU A 174 -8.22 5.43 -23.89
C GLU A 174 -6.91 6.23 -23.84
N LEU A 175 -6.02 5.87 -22.91
CA LEU A 175 -4.68 6.46 -22.82
C LEU A 175 -3.91 6.17 -24.10
N THR A 176 -3.22 7.18 -24.59
CA THR A 176 -2.25 7.06 -25.68
C THR A 176 -1.11 6.11 -25.28
N GLU A 177 -0.44 5.51 -26.28
CA GLU A 177 0.74 4.67 -26.02
C GLU A 177 1.85 5.45 -25.31
N GLN A 178 1.97 6.76 -25.57
CA GLN A 178 2.89 7.64 -24.84
C GLN A 178 2.52 7.77 -23.35
N GLU A 179 1.23 7.92 -23.03
CA GLU A 179 0.78 7.99 -21.63
C GLU A 179 1.00 6.67 -20.90
N LYS A 180 0.74 5.53 -21.55
CA LYS A 180 1.03 4.21 -20.99
C LYS A 180 2.53 4.02 -20.73
N ALA A 181 3.36 4.41 -21.70
CA ALA A 181 4.82 4.35 -21.54
C ALA A 181 5.33 5.28 -20.44
N ALA A 182 4.76 6.48 -20.31
CA ALA A 182 5.09 7.42 -19.24
C ALA A 182 4.69 6.89 -17.87
N GLU A 183 3.52 6.25 -17.74
CA GLU A 183 3.13 5.59 -16.50
C GLU A 183 4.04 4.41 -16.14
N ASP A 184 4.42 3.60 -17.13
CA ASP A 184 5.33 2.47 -16.91
C ASP A 184 6.74 2.94 -16.53
N ALA A 185 7.21 4.04 -17.12
CA ALA A 185 8.50 4.63 -16.80
C ALA A 185 8.56 5.09 -15.34
N VAL A 186 7.48 5.59 -14.74
CA VAL A 186 7.51 6.07 -13.34
C VAL A 186 7.42 4.92 -12.32
N GLN A 187 7.12 3.71 -12.78
CA GLN A 187 7.00 2.52 -11.94
C GLN A 187 8.34 1.79 -11.84
N VAL A 188 8.71 1.42 -10.61
CA VAL A 188 9.98 0.74 -10.33
C VAL A 188 9.79 -0.75 -10.14
N GLY A 189 10.74 -1.53 -10.64
CA GLY A 189 10.85 -2.97 -10.43
C GLY A 189 10.58 -3.80 -11.70
N PRO A 190 10.76 -5.12 -11.61
CA PRO A 190 10.46 -6.04 -12.71
C PRO A 190 8.95 -6.10 -13.00
N SER A 191 8.60 -6.31 -14.26
CA SER A 191 7.21 -6.52 -14.67
C SER A 191 6.66 -7.84 -14.09
N PRO A 192 5.39 -7.88 -13.60
CA PRO A 192 4.50 -6.75 -13.41
C PRO A 192 4.96 -5.85 -12.25
N LYS A 193 4.97 -4.52 -12.45
CA LYS A 193 5.49 -3.52 -11.49
C LYS A 193 4.55 -3.20 -10.32
N ARG A 194 3.81 -4.21 -9.86
CA ARG A 194 2.75 -4.10 -8.85
C ARG A 194 2.84 -5.28 -7.88
N TRP A 195 2.69 -5.01 -6.60
CA TRP A 195 2.80 -6.01 -5.54
C TRP A 195 1.45 -6.31 -4.94
N TYR A 196 1.04 -7.56 -5.00
CA TYR A 196 -0.20 -8.01 -4.37
C TYR A 196 -0.14 -7.82 -2.85
N LEU A 197 -1.20 -7.23 -2.29
CA LEU A 197 -1.37 -7.07 -0.85
C LEU A 197 -2.29 -8.16 -0.28
N THR A 198 -3.57 -8.07 -0.60
CA THR A 198 -4.64 -8.92 -0.06
C THR A 198 -5.89 -8.83 -0.95
N SER A 199 -6.85 -9.73 -0.76
CA SER A 199 -8.16 -9.72 -1.41
C SER A 199 -9.25 -9.43 -0.39
N ASN A 200 -10.38 -8.87 -0.85
CA ASN A 200 -11.59 -8.93 -0.04
C ASN A 200 -12.02 -10.40 0.18
N ILE A 201 -13.00 -10.59 1.06
CA ILE A 201 -13.62 -11.88 1.31
C ILE A 201 -14.95 -11.90 0.53
N GLN A 202 -15.15 -12.92 -0.30
CA GLN A 202 -16.36 -13.02 -1.12
C GLN A 202 -17.62 -13.09 -0.24
N ALA A 203 -18.68 -12.41 -0.67
CA ALA A 203 -20.02 -12.52 -0.08
C ALA A 203 -20.07 -12.09 1.40
N GLN A 204 -19.11 -11.27 1.81
CA GLN A 204 -19.12 -10.67 3.13
C GLN A 204 -19.73 -9.27 3.05
N ILE A 205 -20.94 -9.14 3.60
CA ILE A 205 -21.74 -7.91 3.56
C ILE A 205 -21.12 -6.81 4.46
N PHE A 206 -20.33 -7.20 5.45
CA PHE A 206 -19.68 -6.28 6.39
C PHE A 206 -18.28 -5.89 5.95
N ASP A 207 -17.89 -4.67 6.31
CA ASP A 207 -16.52 -4.19 6.15
C ASP A 207 -15.52 -5.15 6.78
N SER A 208 -14.53 -5.56 5.98
CA SER A 208 -13.38 -6.33 6.41
C SER A 208 -12.20 -5.38 6.66
N GLU A 209 -11.45 -5.66 7.71
CA GLU A 209 -10.19 -4.97 8.01
C GLU A 209 -9.04 -5.87 7.55
N HIS A 210 -8.17 -5.34 6.71
CA HIS A 210 -6.99 -6.03 6.20
C HIS A 210 -5.73 -5.31 6.69
N SER A 211 -4.77 -6.10 7.14
CA SER A 211 -3.44 -5.62 7.51
C SER A 211 -2.36 -6.40 6.76
N VAL A 212 -1.44 -5.67 6.15
CA VAL A 212 -0.30 -6.26 5.44
C VAL A 212 0.96 -5.55 5.90
N PHE A 213 1.84 -6.28 6.58
CA PHE A 213 3.10 -5.78 7.07
C PHE A 213 4.26 -6.42 6.31
N TRP A 214 5.11 -5.58 5.72
CA TRP A 214 6.33 -5.99 5.04
C TRP A 214 7.54 -5.41 5.76
N LEU A 215 8.41 -6.29 6.24
CA LEU A 215 9.67 -5.95 6.88
C LEU A 215 10.82 -6.13 5.89
N HIS A 216 11.78 -5.22 5.92
CA HIS A 216 13.02 -5.30 5.15
C HIS A 216 13.69 -6.66 5.35
N ASP A 217 13.83 -7.12 6.58
CA ASP A 217 14.53 -8.38 6.88
C ASP A 217 13.62 -9.61 6.93
N SER A 218 12.41 -9.54 6.36
CA SER A 218 11.52 -10.70 6.29
C SER A 218 12.15 -11.88 5.53
N GLU A 219 11.86 -13.11 5.96
CA GLU A 219 12.27 -14.31 5.22
C GLU A 219 11.49 -14.41 3.90
N ALA A 220 12.17 -14.90 2.86
CA ALA A 220 11.52 -15.14 1.57
C ALA A 220 10.53 -16.29 1.72
N LYS A 221 9.24 -16.03 1.46
CA LYS A 221 8.20 -17.07 1.51
C LYS A 221 8.29 -17.97 0.27
N GLY A 222 8.93 -19.14 0.41
CA GLY A 222 8.79 -20.29 -0.50
C GLY A 222 9.02 -19.99 -2.00
N ASN A 223 8.57 -20.90 -2.86
CA ASN A 223 8.68 -20.74 -4.31
C ASN A 223 7.62 -19.74 -4.78
N VAL A 224 8.03 -18.51 -5.07
CA VAL A 224 7.13 -17.43 -5.47
C VAL A 224 6.96 -17.40 -6.98
N ASP A 225 5.72 -17.49 -7.46
CA ASP A 225 5.41 -17.25 -8.87
C ASP A 225 5.56 -15.74 -9.19
N LYS A 226 6.68 -15.39 -9.82
CA LYS A 226 7.01 -14.02 -10.25
C LYS A 226 6.14 -13.53 -11.41
N ASN A 227 5.49 -14.44 -12.13
CA ASN A 227 4.64 -14.15 -13.29
C ASN A 227 3.16 -14.25 -12.96
N SER A 228 2.81 -14.24 -11.67
CA SER A 228 1.42 -14.36 -11.25
C SER A 228 0.57 -13.25 -11.88
N PRO A 229 -0.62 -13.58 -12.43
CA PRO A 229 -1.54 -12.59 -13.00
C PRO A 229 -2.05 -11.58 -11.95
N TRP A 230 -1.75 -11.84 -10.67
CA TRP A 230 -2.13 -11.05 -9.51
C TRP A 230 -1.04 -10.08 -9.04
N GLY A 231 0.00 -9.88 -9.86
CA GLY A 231 1.17 -9.09 -9.50
C GLY A 231 2.17 -9.89 -8.67
N ARG A 232 3.10 -9.19 -8.02
CA ARG A 232 4.24 -9.75 -7.28
C ARG A 232 3.85 -10.27 -5.90
N ARG A 233 2.99 -11.29 -5.85
CA ARG A 233 2.50 -11.91 -4.60
C ARG A 233 3.64 -12.55 -3.81
N GLY A 234 3.66 -12.33 -2.49
CA GLY A 234 4.71 -12.89 -1.62
C GLY A 234 6.07 -12.19 -1.72
N LEU A 235 6.19 -11.13 -2.54
CA LEU A 235 7.44 -10.39 -2.77
C LEU A 235 7.50 -9.06 -2.01
N GLY A 236 6.86 -8.99 -0.84
CA GLY A 236 6.84 -7.79 0.00
C GLY A 236 8.24 -7.35 0.45
N LYS A 237 9.15 -8.31 0.71
CA LYS A 237 10.56 -8.02 0.99
C LYS A 237 11.20 -7.20 -0.12
N GLU A 238 11.04 -7.63 -1.36
CA GLU A 238 11.59 -6.96 -2.54
C GLU A 238 11.01 -5.56 -2.71
N PHE A 239 9.71 -5.39 -2.43
CA PHE A 239 9.07 -4.07 -2.44
C PHE A 239 9.79 -3.10 -1.50
N VAL A 240 10.04 -3.52 -0.26
CA VAL A 240 10.73 -2.67 0.74
C VAL A 240 12.17 -2.36 0.33
N HIS A 241 12.90 -3.32 -0.26
CA HIS A 241 14.27 -3.12 -0.74
C HIS A 241 14.36 -2.20 -1.96
N LEU A 242 13.32 -2.18 -2.80
CA LEU A 242 13.30 -1.32 -3.99
C LEU A 242 12.97 0.13 -3.67
N LEU A 243 12.34 0.41 -2.53
CA LEU A 243 12.02 1.76 -2.09
C LEU A 243 13.30 2.57 -1.81
N LYS A 244 13.30 3.81 -2.28
CA LYS A 244 14.36 4.79 -2.05
C LYS A 244 13.79 6.08 -1.45
N PRO A 245 14.62 6.89 -0.79
CA PRO A 245 14.29 8.26 -0.48
C PRO A 245 13.73 9.01 -1.69
N GLY A 246 12.68 9.81 -1.49
CA GLY A 246 11.98 10.53 -2.54
C GLY A 246 10.83 9.76 -3.21
N ASP A 247 10.81 8.43 -3.12
CA ASP A 247 9.73 7.62 -3.68
C ASP A 247 8.40 7.88 -2.98
N ARG A 248 7.31 7.54 -3.67
CA ARG A 248 5.96 7.46 -3.12
C ARG A 248 5.43 6.04 -3.28
N ILE A 249 4.54 5.65 -2.37
CA ILE A 249 3.80 4.39 -2.45
C ILE A 249 2.36 4.71 -2.81
N ALA A 250 1.86 4.07 -3.85
CA ALA A 250 0.44 4.10 -4.22
C ALA A 250 -0.25 2.80 -3.79
N LEU A 251 -1.41 2.95 -3.13
CA LEU A 251 -2.32 1.87 -2.81
C LEU A 251 -3.43 1.80 -3.85
N LEU A 252 -3.47 0.68 -4.59
CA LEU A 252 -4.43 0.42 -5.64
C LEU A 252 -5.50 -0.54 -5.15
N ALA A 253 -6.76 -0.24 -5.50
CA ALA A 253 -7.89 -1.14 -5.30
C ALA A 253 -8.42 -1.58 -6.67
N ARG A 254 -8.61 -2.89 -6.84
CA ARG A 254 -8.99 -3.51 -8.11
C ARG A 254 -10.24 -4.36 -7.98
N ALA A 255 -10.99 -4.43 -9.07
CA ALA A 255 -12.10 -5.36 -9.25
C ALA A 255 -12.06 -5.92 -10.68
N ARG A 256 -12.48 -7.17 -10.86
CA ARG A 256 -12.52 -7.85 -12.16
C ARG A 256 -13.82 -8.64 -12.31
N TYR A 257 -14.28 -8.70 -13.55
CA TYR A 257 -15.56 -9.23 -14.05
C TYR A 257 -16.76 -8.36 -13.76
N THR A 258 -17.74 -8.44 -14.65
CA THR A 258 -19.02 -7.75 -14.54
C THR A 258 -19.69 -8.09 -13.21
N GLY A 259 -20.18 -7.06 -12.52
CA GLY A 259 -20.83 -7.22 -11.21
C GLY A 259 -19.88 -7.12 -10.02
N TRP A 260 -18.56 -7.16 -10.22
CA TRP A 260 -17.59 -7.03 -9.12
C TRP A 260 -17.26 -5.59 -8.80
N GLU A 261 -17.25 -5.29 -7.51
CA GLU A 261 -16.86 -3.98 -6.97
C GLU A 261 -15.90 -4.15 -5.80
N ASN A 262 -14.89 -3.28 -5.73
CA ASN A 262 -14.05 -3.13 -4.56
C ASN A 262 -14.39 -1.80 -3.87
N CYS A 263 -15.11 -1.85 -2.76
CA CYS A 263 -15.54 -0.69 -2.00
C CYS A 263 -14.59 -0.45 -0.82
N VAL A 264 -13.69 0.52 -0.97
CA VAL A 264 -12.78 0.96 0.10
C VAL A 264 -13.44 2.06 0.92
N LYS A 265 -13.46 1.91 2.25
CA LYS A 265 -14.03 2.90 3.19
C LYS A 265 -12.96 3.83 3.74
N CYS A 266 -11.83 3.25 4.12
CA CYS A 266 -10.64 3.95 4.55
C CYS A 266 -9.40 3.09 4.34
N ALA A 267 -8.25 3.73 4.26
CA ALA A 267 -6.97 3.04 4.25
C ALA A 267 -5.89 3.94 4.86
N ALA A 268 -4.83 3.32 5.37
CA ALA A 268 -3.62 3.97 5.79
C ALA A 268 -2.40 3.22 5.27
N VAL A 269 -1.34 3.98 5.00
CA VAL A 269 -0.02 3.45 4.68
C VAL A 269 0.98 4.09 5.64
N GLU A 270 1.73 3.23 6.32
CA GLU A 270 2.80 3.64 7.22
C GLU A 270 4.12 3.11 6.69
N VAL A 271 5.10 4.00 6.59
CA VAL A 271 6.47 3.66 6.21
C VAL A 271 7.35 3.92 7.42
N PHE A 272 8.05 2.89 7.87
CA PHE A 272 8.98 2.96 8.99
C PHE A 272 10.41 3.01 8.47
N TYR A 273 11.20 3.92 9.02
CA TYR A 273 12.57 4.14 8.58
C TYR A 273 13.47 4.58 9.73
N SER A 274 14.76 4.28 9.60
CA SER A 274 15.81 4.80 10.46
C SER A 274 16.45 6.05 9.84
N VAL A 275 17.07 6.88 10.68
CA VAL A 275 17.78 8.12 10.34
C VAL A 275 19.17 8.14 10.95
#